data_AF-A0A8T3XYM8-F1
#
_entry.id   AF-A0A8T3XYM8-F1
#
_cell.length_a   1.000
_cell.length_b   1.000
_cell.length_c   1.000
_cell.angle_alpha   90.00
_cell.angle_beta   90.00
_cell.angle_gamma   90.00
#
_symmetry.space_group_name_H-M   'P 1'
#
loop_
_entity.id
_entity.type
_entity.pdbx_description
1 polymer ?
#
loop_
_entity_poly.entity_id
_entity_poly.type
_entity_poly.pdbx_seq_one_letter_code
_entity_poly.pdbx_strand_id
1 'polypeptide(L)' 'MKNTAKRKKKLGRGINSIENQIKLHEEKRMKAEQKGNIELKEYCEKEINALIKAVERKKKSFEKI' A
#
# COMPACT_ATOMS: atom_id res chain seq x y z
N MET A 1 22.81 -3.37 -20.28
CA MET A 1 22.24 -4.00 -19.06
C MET A 1 22.25 -3.14 -17.78
N LYS A 2 22.58 -1.83 -17.80
CA LYS A 2 22.64 -0.99 -16.58
C LYS A 2 21.27 -0.50 -16.02
N ASN A 3 20.17 -0.72 -16.73
CA ASN A 3 18.86 -0.10 -16.42
C ASN A 3 17.91 -0.95 -15.55
N THR A 4 18.06 -2.28 -15.55
CA THR A 4 17.16 -3.21 -14.84
C THR A 4 17.31 -3.12 -13.33
N ALA A 5 18.54 -3.08 -12.81
CA ALA A 5 18.78 -2.94 -11.37
C ALA A 5 18.23 -1.60 -10.81
N LYS A 6 18.41 -0.51 -11.55
CA LYS A 6 17.86 0.82 -11.19
C LYS A 6 16.33 0.82 -11.21
N ARG A 7 15.72 0.20 -12.22
CA ARG A 7 14.26 0.02 -12.33
C ARG A 7 13.70 -0.83 -11.20
N LYS A 8 14.35 -1.95 -10.87
CA LYS A 8 14.00 -2.83 -9.75
C LYS A 8 14.05 -2.08 -8.42
N LYS A 9 15.14 -1.33 -8.14
CA LYS A 9 15.26 -0.50 -6.93
C LYS A 9 14.16 0.56 -6.83
N LYS A 10 13.84 1.26 -7.93
CA LYS A 10 12.75 2.25 -7.96
C LYS A 10 11.39 1.61 -7.68
N LEU A 11 11.13 0.46 -8.28
CA LEU A 11 9.88 -0.27 -8.09
C LEU A 11 9.75 -0.80 -6.65
N GLY A 12 10.83 -1.34 -6.07
CA GLY A 12 10.87 -1.77 -4.67
C GLY A 12 10.58 -0.62 -3.70
N ARG A 13 11.19 0.56 -3.90
CA ARG A 13 10.85 1.76 -3.12
C ARG A 13 9.37 2.14 -3.25
N GLY A 14 8.83 2.02 -4.46
CA GLY A 14 7.41 2.27 -4.72
C GLY A 14 6.47 1.26 -4.07
N ILE A 15 6.90 0.02 -3.87
CA ILE A 15 6.14 -1.01 -3.12
C ILE A 15 6.18 -0.67 -1.63
N ASN A 16 7.38 -0.46 -1.06
CA ASN A 16 7.53 -0.12 0.36
C ASN A 16 6.74 1.14 0.75
N SER A 17 6.72 2.15 -0.13
CA SER A 17 5.94 3.37 0.12
C SER A 17 4.44 3.09 0.24
N ILE A 18 3.89 2.18 -0.58
CA ILE A 18 2.47 1.85 -0.52
C ILE A 18 2.20 0.95 0.70
N GLU A 19 3.09 0.02 1.03
CA GLU A 19 2.97 -0.81 2.25
C GLU A 19 2.97 0.07 3.52
N ASN A 20 3.76 1.13 3.56
CA ASN A 20 3.72 2.10 4.66
C ASN A 20 2.41 2.89 4.71
N GLN A 21 1.83 3.24 3.55
CA GLN A 21 0.51 3.88 3.50
C GLN A 21 -0.58 2.94 4.02
N ILE A 22 -0.53 1.65 3.66
CA ILE A 22 -1.47 0.64 4.17
C ILE A 22 -1.42 0.60 5.71
N LYS A 23 -0.22 0.49 6.29
CA LYS A 23 -0.05 0.50 7.76
C LYS A 23 -0.64 1.75 8.41
N LEU A 24 -0.41 2.92 7.82
CA LEU A 24 -0.98 4.18 8.32
C LEU A 24 -2.51 4.17 8.27
N HIS A 25 -3.11 3.64 7.21
CA HIS A 25 -4.57 3.51 7.12
C HIS A 25 -5.12 2.45 8.08
N GLU A 26 -4.40 1.35 8.32
CA GLU A 26 -4.77 0.34 9.32
C GLU A 26 -4.79 0.94 10.74
N GLU A 27 -3.77 1.70 11.11
CA GLU A 27 -3.73 2.42 12.39
C GLU A 27 -4.88 3.41 12.53
N LYS A 28 -5.18 4.17 11.46
CA LYS A 28 -6.32 5.11 11.43
C LYS A 28 -7.65 4.38 11.55
N ARG A 29 -7.82 3.26 10.84
CA ARG A 29 -9.00 2.38 10.92
C ARG A 29 -9.23 1.90 12.34
N MET A 30 -8.19 1.38 13.01
CA MET A 30 -8.27 0.92 14.40
C MET A 30 -8.67 2.05 15.35
N LYS A 31 -8.08 3.25 15.20
CA LYS A 31 -8.45 4.42 16.01
C LYS A 31 -9.89 4.89 15.74
N ALA A 32 -10.35 4.82 14.50
CA ALA A 32 -11.73 5.16 14.14
C ALA A 32 -12.72 4.17 14.75
N GLU A 33 -12.41 2.88 14.70
CA GLU A 33 -13.18 1.81 15.32
C GLU A 33 -13.30 1.99 16.84
N GLN A 34 -12.20 2.27 17.53
CA GLN A 34 -12.21 2.57 18.97
C GLN A 34 -13.06 3.80 19.35
N LYS A 35 -13.15 4.78 18.44
CA LYS A 35 -13.92 6.01 18.64
C LYS A 35 -15.39 5.89 18.18
N GLY A 36 -15.80 4.74 17.67
CA GLY A 36 -17.13 4.56 17.09
C GLY A 36 -17.37 5.40 15.81
N ASN A 37 -16.30 5.87 15.16
CA ASN A 37 -16.40 6.65 13.93
C ASN A 37 -16.50 5.70 12.72
N ILE A 38 -17.73 5.34 12.37
CA ILE A 38 -18.04 4.36 11.32
C ILE A 38 -17.61 4.87 9.94
N GLU A 39 -17.90 6.12 9.59
CA GLU A 39 -17.55 6.68 8.27
C GLU A 39 -16.04 6.67 8.02
N LEU A 40 -15.25 7.07 9.02
CA LEU A 40 -13.80 7.08 8.91
C LEU A 40 -13.23 5.65 8.83
N LYS A 41 -13.82 4.70 9.56
CA LYS A 41 -13.45 3.28 9.48
C LYS A 41 -13.67 2.76 8.05
N GLU A 42 -14.86 2.95 7.49
CA GLU A 42 -15.20 2.50 6.13
C GLU A 42 -14.33 3.17 5.06
N TYR A 43 -14.05 4.46 5.22
CA TYR A 43 -13.12 5.17 4.33
C TYR A 43 -11.73 4.51 4.37
N CYS A 44 -11.19 4.26 5.55
CA CYS A 44 -9.88 3.61 5.68
C CYS A 44 -9.89 2.20 5.08
N GLU A 45 -10.95 1.42 5.26
CA GLU A 45 -11.08 0.08 4.66
C GLU A 45 -11.10 0.11 3.12
N LYS A 46 -11.82 1.07 2.52
CA LYS A 46 -11.83 1.28 1.06
C LYS A 46 -10.42 1.62 0.56
N GLU A 47 -9.72 2.53 1.24
CA GLU A 47 -8.36 2.92 0.88
C GLU A 47 -7.37 1.77 1.01
N ILE A 48 -7.40 1.01 2.11
CA ILE A 48 -6.54 -0.18 2.31
C ILE A 48 -6.74 -1.17 1.16
N ASN A 49 -7.99 -1.48 0.81
CA ASN A 49 -8.30 -2.40 -0.28
C ASN A 49 -7.76 -1.93 -1.64
N ALA A 50 -7.85 -0.62 -1.93
CA ALA A 50 -7.29 -0.04 -3.14
C ALA A 50 -5.76 -0.14 -3.19
N LEU A 51 -5.10 0.14 -2.05
CA LEU A 51 -3.65 0.10 -1.91
C LEU A 51 -3.10 -1.33 -2.00
N ILE A 52 -3.78 -2.32 -1.40
CA ILE A 52 -3.41 -3.74 -1.52
C ILE A 52 -3.39 -4.17 -3.00
N LYS A 53 -4.45 -3.88 -3.75
CA LYS A 53 -4.52 -4.16 -5.20
C LYS A 53 -3.42 -3.43 -5.98
N ALA A 54 -3.02 -2.24 -5.55
CA ALA A 54 -1.91 -1.50 -6.16
C ALA A 54 -0.55 -2.18 -5.88
N VAL A 55 -0.32 -2.63 -4.65
CA VAL A 55 0.90 -3.37 -4.26
C VAL A 55 1.01 -4.68 -5.02
N GLU A 56 -0.06 -5.47 -5.08
CA GLU A 56 -0.06 -6.76 -5.79
C GLU A 56 0.33 -6.60 -7.27
N ARG A 57 -0.23 -5.59 -7.95
CA ARG A 57 0.12 -5.29 -9.35
C ARG A 57 1.59 -4.90 -9.50
N LYS A 58 2.15 -4.15 -8.54
CA LYS A 58 3.57 -3.78 -8.55
C LYS A 58 4.48 -4.96 -8.22
N LYS A 59 4.11 -5.82 -7.27
CA LYS A 59 4.85 -7.05 -6.93
C LYS A 59 4.94 -8.00 -8.13
N LYS A 60 3.82 -8.23 -8.84
CA LYS A 60 3.80 -8.98 -10.10
C LYS A 60 4.73 -8.38 -11.16
N SER A 61 4.83 -7.05 -11.22
CA SER A 61 5.75 -6.37 -12.14
C SER A 61 7.21 -6.47 -11.69
N PHE A 62 7.46 -6.53 -10.38
CA PHE A 62 8.80 -6.62 -9.79
C PHE A 62 9.42 -8.00 -10.00
N GLU A 63 8.62 -9.07 -9.92
CA GLU A 63 9.06 -10.44 -10.22
C GLU A 63 9.46 -10.63 -11.69
N LYS A 64 8.84 -9.86 -12.59
CA LYS A 64 9.11 -9.90 -14.04
C LYS A 64 10.33 -9.05 -14.47
N ILE A 65 10.97 -8.32 -13.55
CA ILE A 65 12.12 -7.43 -13.80
C ILE A 65 13.41 -8.01 -13.22
#